data_AF-I2CP70-F1
#
_entry.id   AF-I2CP70-F1
#
_cell.length_a   1.000
_cell.length_b   1.000
_cell.length_c   1.000
_cell.angle_alpha   90.00
_cell.angle_beta   90.00
_cell.angle_gamma   90.00
#
_symmetry.space_group_name_H-M   'P 1'
#
loop_
_entity.id
_entity.type
_entity.pdbx_description
1 polymer ?
#
loop_
_entity_poly.entity_id
_entity_poly.type
_entity_poly.pdbx_seq_one_letter_code
_entity_poly.pdbx_strand_id
1 'polypeptide(L)'
;MMRRRRAALARSEDPGGLSRAFAGMSLAQQPALWDFLRSGHVPTLIVYGANDVKYAGLGEELRASLVDGVGSSGGVTRTVVEVKRIDDAGHAVLVEKEMEMLRETTAFLRRHLEDAQERESGKGSAGGGSGVSKSKGGPSASPASLAATSSSSSSLQAQPMRVASLQWTTCSVALKKPLVLSSGPPLTHRRVIILVLEAVSGSVGVGEASPLPGFSKESFLEAEKQVKKISVALRGRTLPKLGGSKGLAAWKNWLESDVSLLPSVRAGLEMALVHLLAQEYRVDIPGVLKAGYPTHLLHTGQVCLNGLVLRTSPSLPSVPPSSLMSPTPSLPSSASFTASMDTSTSSSSKIKVGGRPVKEDVARVNNLTAELTFGHRLRLDANQAWSADEAVSFIRGLSHPEKIEYLEEPCKDPLCIPEVHKQTEQRLRFALDESLACPPLPYIELLSMEGLCALVLKPTVLGGLKQCLALHSLGLTKGLYSVVSSSFE
;
A
#
# COMPACT_ATOMS: atom_id res chain seq x y z
N MET A 1 -5.01 -19.78 -19.82
CA MET A 1 -4.05 -19.30 -18.80
C MET A 1 -4.27 -19.95 -17.42
N MET A 2 -5.50 -19.93 -16.88
CA MET A 2 -5.81 -20.53 -15.55
C MET A 2 -5.46 -22.03 -15.41
N ARG A 3 -5.73 -22.87 -16.42
CA ARG A 3 -5.37 -24.32 -16.39
C ARG A 3 -3.85 -24.56 -16.28
N ARG A 4 -3.02 -23.76 -16.97
CA ARG A 4 -1.56 -23.84 -16.86
C ARG A 4 -1.06 -23.37 -15.49
N ARG A 5 -1.71 -22.37 -14.89
CA ARG A 5 -1.39 -21.88 -13.54
C ARG A 5 -1.81 -22.86 -12.43
N ARG A 6 -2.98 -23.50 -12.53
CA ARG A 6 -3.37 -24.60 -11.62
C ARG A 6 -2.39 -25.79 -11.68
N ALA A 7 -1.89 -26.13 -12.86
CA ALA A 7 -0.86 -27.15 -13.01
C ALA A 7 0.53 -26.70 -12.51
N ALA A 8 0.81 -25.40 -12.43
CA ALA A 8 2.01 -24.88 -11.78
C ALA A 8 1.90 -24.94 -10.24
N LEU A 9 0.70 -24.71 -9.70
CA LEU A 9 0.40 -24.82 -8.27
C LEU A 9 0.61 -26.26 -7.75
N ALA A 10 0.16 -27.26 -8.49
CA ALA A 10 0.35 -28.68 -8.16
C ALA A 10 1.83 -29.15 -8.22
N ARG A 11 2.74 -28.30 -8.71
CA ARG A 11 4.18 -28.59 -8.84
C ARG A 11 5.05 -27.68 -7.97
N SER A 12 4.45 -26.77 -7.21
CA SER A 12 5.20 -25.83 -6.36
C SER A 12 5.40 -26.44 -4.98
N GLU A 13 6.61 -26.87 -4.69
CA GLU A 13 6.99 -27.45 -3.38
C GLU A 13 7.53 -26.37 -2.40
N ASP A 14 7.76 -25.14 -2.87
CA ASP A 14 8.33 -24.05 -2.06
C ASP A 14 7.46 -22.76 -2.05
N PRO A 15 7.59 -21.90 -1.01
CA PRO A 15 6.84 -20.64 -0.87
C PRO A 15 7.08 -19.63 -2.00
N GLY A 16 8.28 -19.59 -2.58
CA GLY A 16 8.62 -18.69 -3.68
C GLY A 16 7.90 -19.08 -4.97
N GLY A 17 7.75 -20.37 -5.24
CA GLY A 17 6.93 -20.89 -6.33
C GLY A 17 5.44 -20.55 -6.17
N LEU A 18 4.93 -20.65 -4.94
CA LEU A 18 3.55 -20.34 -4.59
C LEU A 18 3.24 -18.84 -4.76
N SER A 19 4.13 -17.99 -4.26
CA SER A 19 4.07 -16.53 -4.43
C SER A 19 4.02 -16.12 -5.90
N ARG A 20 4.91 -16.69 -6.73
CA ARG A 20 4.90 -16.47 -8.19
C ARG A 20 3.62 -16.97 -8.86
N ALA A 21 3.03 -18.06 -8.37
CA ALA A 21 1.78 -18.59 -8.92
C ALA A 21 0.58 -17.70 -8.59
N PHE A 22 0.58 -17.04 -7.43
CA PHE A 22 -0.47 -16.11 -6.99
C PHE A 22 -0.31 -14.68 -7.48
N ALA A 23 0.88 -14.31 -7.95
CA ALA A 23 1.14 -13.01 -8.53
C ALA A 23 0.09 -12.65 -9.60
N GLY A 24 -0.65 -11.56 -9.34
CA GLY A 24 -1.70 -11.05 -10.22
C GLY A 24 -3.04 -11.81 -10.20
N MET A 25 -3.29 -12.69 -9.21
CA MET A 25 -4.60 -13.29 -8.97
C MET A 25 -5.35 -12.53 -7.86
N SER A 26 -6.64 -12.29 -8.03
CA SER A 26 -7.48 -11.79 -6.93
C SER A 26 -7.70 -12.87 -5.86
N LEU A 27 -7.93 -12.48 -4.61
CA LEU A 27 -8.18 -13.41 -3.49
C LEU A 27 -9.30 -14.43 -3.82
N ALA A 28 -10.37 -13.99 -4.49
CA ALA A 28 -11.48 -14.86 -4.90
C ALA A 28 -11.11 -15.89 -5.98
N GLN A 29 -10.00 -15.69 -6.69
CA GLN A 29 -9.51 -16.60 -7.74
C GLN A 29 -8.35 -17.49 -7.26
N GLN A 30 -7.84 -17.26 -6.04
CA GLN A 30 -6.78 -18.07 -5.48
C GLN A 30 -7.34 -19.45 -5.09
N PRO A 31 -6.74 -20.56 -5.56
CA PRO A 31 -7.09 -21.89 -5.10
C PRO A 31 -6.78 -22.06 -3.61
N ALA A 32 -7.54 -22.93 -2.94
CA ALA A 32 -7.28 -23.27 -1.55
C ALA A 32 -5.84 -23.80 -1.39
N LEU A 33 -5.14 -23.30 -0.38
CA LEU A 33 -3.77 -23.72 -0.05
C LEU A 33 -3.70 -25.00 0.78
N TRP A 34 -4.83 -25.70 0.90
CA TRP A 34 -4.97 -26.70 1.94
C TRP A 34 -4.04 -27.90 1.73
N ASP A 35 -3.84 -28.29 0.48
CA ASP A 35 -2.95 -29.38 0.09
C ASP A 35 -1.48 -29.02 0.31
N PHE A 36 -1.11 -27.75 0.09
CA PHE A 36 0.26 -27.26 0.31
C PHE A 36 0.61 -27.19 1.81
N LEU A 37 -0.33 -26.74 2.65
CA LEU A 37 -0.08 -26.73 4.10
C LEU A 37 0.01 -28.16 4.66
N ARG A 38 -0.80 -29.11 4.14
CA ARG A 38 -0.74 -30.54 4.53
C ARG A 38 0.54 -31.24 4.09
N SER A 39 1.19 -30.82 3.00
CA SER A 39 2.43 -31.45 2.54
C SER A 39 3.65 -31.12 3.41
N GLY A 40 3.51 -30.18 4.36
CA GLY A 40 4.45 -30.02 5.46
C GLY A 40 5.78 -29.35 5.10
N HIS A 41 5.88 -28.71 3.93
CA HIS A 41 7.12 -28.09 3.45
C HIS A 41 7.50 -26.79 4.18
N VAL A 42 6.58 -26.19 4.93
CA VAL A 42 6.83 -24.95 5.67
C VAL A 42 6.38 -25.02 7.13
N PRO A 43 7.18 -24.51 8.06
CA PRO A 43 6.69 -24.16 9.39
C PRO A 43 5.45 -23.26 9.25
N THR A 44 4.41 -23.56 10.03
CA THR A 44 3.14 -22.83 9.96
C THR A 44 2.76 -22.30 11.34
N LEU A 45 2.49 -21.00 11.43
CA LEU A 45 1.90 -20.35 12.60
C LEU A 45 0.40 -20.11 12.36
N ILE A 46 -0.46 -20.65 13.21
CA ILE A 46 -1.89 -20.37 13.23
C ILE A 46 -2.17 -19.40 14.38
N VAL A 47 -2.76 -18.25 14.07
CA VAL A 47 -3.16 -17.26 15.09
C VAL A 47 -4.66 -17.01 15.01
N TYR A 48 -5.35 -17.06 16.15
CA TYR A 48 -6.77 -16.76 16.24
C TYR A 48 -7.12 -16.07 17.56
N GLY A 49 -8.23 -15.34 17.57
CA GLY A 49 -8.70 -14.59 18.74
C GLY A 49 -9.68 -15.41 19.58
N ALA A 50 -9.55 -15.32 20.91
CA ALA A 50 -10.35 -16.07 21.87
C ALA A 50 -11.84 -15.72 21.90
N ASN A 51 -12.22 -14.49 21.52
CA ASN A 51 -13.59 -13.98 21.66
C ASN A 51 -14.51 -14.44 20.52
N ASP A 52 -13.96 -14.94 19.41
CA ASP A 52 -14.73 -15.53 18.32
C ASP A 52 -14.66 -17.06 18.39
N VAL A 53 -15.57 -17.64 19.17
CA VAL A 53 -15.60 -19.08 19.47
C VAL A 53 -15.61 -19.95 18.20
N LYS A 54 -16.29 -19.48 17.13
CA LYS A 54 -16.34 -20.20 15.86
C LYS A 54 -14.97 -20.23 15.20
N TYR A 55 -14.29 -19.09 15.09
CA TYR A 55 -12.96 -19.02 14.49
C TYR A 55 -11.87 -19.67 15.36
N ALA A 56 -12.01 -19.61 16.69
CA ALA A 56 -11.14 -20.34 17.60
C ALA A 56 -11.28 -21.86 17.41
N GLY A 57 -12.51 -22.37 17.27
CA GLY A 57 -12.77 -23.78 16.93
C GLY A 57 -12.14 -24.18 15.60
N LEU A 58 -12.30 -23.36 14.55
CA LEU A 58 -11.65 -23.58 13.26
C LEU A 58 -10.12 -23.58 13.39
N GLY A 59 -9.54 -22.70 14.19
CA GLY A 59 -8.09 -22.65 14.45
C GLY A 59 -7.54 -23.96 15.02
N GLU A 60 -8.26 -24.56 15.95
CA GLU A 60 -7.91 -25.87 16.53
C GLU A 60 -8.14 -27.04 15.56
N GLU A 61 -9.21 -27.00 14.77
CA GLU A 61 -9.46 -27.99 13.70
C GLU A 61 -8.37 -27.95 12.62
N LEU A 62 -7.93 -26.75 12.23
CA LEU A 62 -6.81 -26.54 11.30
C LEU A 62 -5.52 -27.15 11.88
N ARG A 63 -5.25 -26.92 13.17
CA ARG A 63 -4.10 -27.51 13.88
C ARG A 63 -4.14 -29.03 13.84
N ALA A 64 -5.25 -29.62 14.26
CA ALA A 64 -5.42 -31.08 14.29
C ALA A 64 -5.24 -31.68 12.88
N SER A 65 -5.88 -31.09 11.87
CA SER A 65 -5.81 -31.57 10.48
C SER A 65 -4.39 -31.52 9.90
N LEU A 66 -3.59 -30.53 10.28
CA LEU A 66 -2.19 -30.41 9.85
C LEU A 66 -1.25 -31.35 10.60
N VAL A 67 -1.55 -31.66 11.85
CA VAL A 67 -0.78 -32.62 12.66
C VAL A 67 -1.10 -34.06 12.25
N ASP A 68 -2.37 -34.38 12.01
CA ASP A 68 -2.87 -35.72 11.68
C ASP A 68 -2.69 -36.10 10.19
N GLY A 69 -2.53 -35.10 9.31
CA GLY A 69 -2.26 -35.30 7.88
C GLY A 69 -0.85 -35.86 7.56
N VAL A 70 0.03 -35.94 8.55
CA VAL A 70 1.39 -36.50 8.42
C VAL A 70 1.31 -38.03 8.56
N GLY A 71 0.93 -38.69 7.48
CA GLY A 71 0.86 -40.15 7.41
C GLY A 71 2.18 -40.83 7.79
N SER A 72 2.09 -41.97 8.48
CA SER A 72 3.18 -42.79 9.02
C SER A 72 4.06 -43.50 7.96
N SER A 73 4.31 -42.88 6.81
CA SER A 73 5.20 -43.40 5.79
C SER A 73 6.56 -42.69 5.82
N GLY A 74 7.52 -43.31 6.52
CA GLY A 74 8.96 -43.22 6.29
C GLY A 74 9.57 -41.85 5.96
N GLY A 75 10.12 -41.19 6.99
CA GLY A 75 11.36 -40.42 6.85
C GLY A 75 11.28 -38.94 6.45
N VAL A 76 10.09 -38.31 6.39
CA VAL A 76 9.99 -36.87 6.07
C VAL A 76 9.62 -36.05 7.31
N THR A 77 10.38 -34.97 7.50
CA THR A 77 10.38 -33.97 8.58
C THR A 77 9.00 -33.63 9.15
N ARG A 78 8.88 -33.73 10.47
CA ARG A 78 7.73 -33.32 11.28
C ARG A 78 7.44 -31.83 11.02
N THR A 79 6.28 -31.50 10.45
CA THR A 79 5.87 -30.11 10.23
C THR A 79 5.74 -29.39 11.57
N VAL A 80 6.44 -28.26 11.74
CA VAL A 80 6.26 -27.42 12.92
C VAL A 80 5.00 -26.59 12.70
N VAL A 81 3.93 -26.97 13.40
CA VAL A 81 2.69 -26.19 13.46
C VAL A 81 2.62 -25.57 14.84
N GLU A 82 2.81 -24.25 14.91
CA GLU A 82 2.63 -23.48 16.12
C GLU A 82 1.24 -22.84 16.13
N VAL A 83 0.61 -22.81 17.29
CA VAL A 83 -0.72 -22.21 17.44
C VAL A 83 -0.68 -21.20 18.56
N LYS A 84 -1.13 -19.99 18.22
CA LYS A 84 -1.25 -18.91 19.17
C LYS A 84 -2.69 -18.42 19.26
N ARG A 85 -3.27 -18.68 20.42
CA ARG A 85 -4.50 -18.04 20.87
C ARG A 85 -4.18 -16.67 21.43
N ILE A 86 -4.90 -15.65 20.98
CA ILE A 86 -4.79 -14.28 21.46
C ILE A 86 -6.05 -13.94 22.28
N ASP A 87 -5.85 -13.67 23.57
CA ASP A 87 -6.95 -13.31 24.45
C ASP A 87 -7.45 -11.87 24.17
N ASP A 88 -8.71 -11.62 24.48
CA ASP A 88 -9.39 -10.33 24.23
C ASP A 88 -9.38 -9.87 22.74
N ALA A 89 -9.39 -10.81 21.79
CA ALA A 89 -9.50 -10.56 20.35
C ALA A 89 -10.58 -11.44 19.71
N GLY A 90 -11.32 -10.91 18.73
CA GLY A 90 -12.21 -11.65 17.84
C GLY A 90 -11.49 -12.23 16.62
N HIS A 91 -12.22 -12.48 15.52
CA HIS A 91 -11.63 -13.07 14.31
C HIS A 91 -10.62 -12.15 13.58
N ALA A 92 -10.67 -10.84 13.82
CA ALA A 92 -9.79 -9.85 13.18
C ALA A 92 -8.57 -9.52 14.04
N VAL A 93 -7.86 -10.54 14.54
CA VAL A 93 -6.70 -10.41 15.44
C VAL A 93 -5.66 -9.40 14.93
N LEU A 94 -5.42 -9.39 13.61
CA LEU A 94 -4.50 -8.48 12.93
C LEU A 94 -4.83 -7.00 13.14
N VAL A 95 -6.10 -6.66 13.40
CA VAL A 95 -6.56 -5.27 13.61
C VAL A 95 -6.80 -5.00 15.08
N GLU A 96 -7.24 -6.00 15.84
CA GLU A 96 -7.62 -5.84 17.24
C GLU A 96 -6.42 -5.88 18.19
N LYS A 97 -5.39 -6.67 17.85
CA LYS A 97 -4.20 -6.92 18.68
C LYS A 97 -2.91 -6.90 17.85
N GLU A 98 -2.72 -5.83 17.09
CA GLU A 98 -1.59 -5.61 16.18
C GLU A 98 -0.21 -5.93 16.80
N MET A 99 0.04 -5.44 18.02
CA MET A 99 1.33 -5.63 18.71
C MET A 99 1.57 -7.08 19.13
N GLU A 100 0.51 -7.79 19.53
CA GLU A 100 0.62 -9.19 19.95
C GLU A 100 0.85 -10.08 18.74
N MET A 101 0.13 -9.82 17.65
CA MET A 101 0.35 -10.48 16.36
C MET A 101 1.79 -10.27 15.86
N LEU A 102 2.30 -9.03 15.94
CA LEU A 102 3.68 -8.73 15.58
C LEU A 102 4.69 -9.51 16.43
N ARG A 103 4.50 -9.55 17.76
CA ARG A 103 5.37 -10.30 18.69
C ARG A 103 5.41 -11.79 18.37
N GLU A 104 4.25 -12.39 18.16
CA GLU A 104 4.10 -13.84 17.97
C GLU A 104 4.66 -14.27 16.60
N THR A 105 4.37 -13.49 15.55
CA THR A 105 4.95 -13.70 14.22
C THR A 105 6.47 -13.53 14.24
N THR A 106 6.98 -12.52 14.95
CA THR A 106 8.44 -12.31 15.09
C THR A 106 9.10 -13.47 15.81
N ALA A 107 8.52 -13.91 16.93
CA ALA A 107 9.07 -15.01 17.72
C ALA A 107 9.12 -16.31 16.89
N PHE A 108 8.05 -16.58 16.15
CA PHE A 108 7.98 -17.69 15.22
C PHE A 108 9.06 -17.61 14.13
N LEU A 109 9.16 -16.48 13.43
CA LEU A 109 10.15 -16.29 12.37
C LEU A 109 11.58 -16.43 12.89
N ARG A 110 11.90 -15.86 14.06
CA ARG A 110 13.22 -16.00 14.68
C ARG A 110 13.60 -17.46 14.89
N ARG A 111 12.70 -18.25 15.49
CA ARG A 111 12.91 -19.69 15.74
C ARG A 111 13.18 -20.47 14.45
N HIS A 112 12.45 -20.17 13.37
CA HIS A 112 12.47 -21.01 12.16
C HIS A 112 13.39 -20.51 11.04
N LEU A 113 13.86 -19.26 11.08
CA LEU A 113 14.87 -18.74 10.16
C LEU A 113 16.30 -19.13 10.59
N GLU A 114 16.58 -19.14 11.90
CA GLU A 114 17.88 -19.57 12.45
C GLU A 114 18.12 -21.07 12.12
N ASP A 115 17.11 -21.91 12.31
CA ASP A 115 17.08 -23.33 11.92
C ASP A 115 17.32 -23.60 10.43
N ALA A 116 16.86 -22.69 9.55
CA ALA A 116 17.03 -22.82 8.11
C ALA A 116 18.48 -22.51 7.67
N GLN A 117 19.11 -21.53 8.31
CA GLN A 117 20.50 -21.12 8.04
C GLN A 117 21.52 -22.18 8.51
N GLU A 118 21.24 -22.89 9.61
CA GLU A 118 22.07 -24.02 10.07
C GLU A 118 21.96 -25.25 9.14
N ARG A 119 20.79 -25.51 8.55
CA ARG A 119 20.60 -26.63 7.60
C ARG A 119 21.27 -26.39 6.24
N GLU A 120 21.37 -25.14 5.79
CA GLU A 120 22.08 -24.79 4.56
C GLU A 120 23.60 -24.84 4.73
N SER A 121 24.13 -24.48 5.91
CA SER A 121 25.57 -24.54 6.20
C SER A 121 26.10 -25.97 6.44
N GLY A 122 25.24 -26.93 6.78
CA GLY A 122 25.61 -28.35 6.94
C GLY A 122 25.71 -29.19 5.66
N LYS A 123 25.29 -28.67 4.49
CA LYS A 123 25.37 -29.39 3.19
C LYS A 123 26.61 -28.99 2.41
N GLY A 124 27.79 -29.38 2.91
CA GLY A 124 29.07 -29.04 2.28
C GLY A 124 30.16 -30.09 2.44
N SER A 125 29.84 -31.39 2.43
CA SER A 125 30.87 -32.44 2.26
C SER A 125 30.29 -33.76 1.76
N ALA A 126 30.46 -34.00 0.46
CA ALA A 126 30.44 -35.26 -0.31
C ALA A 126 29.95 -34.88 -1.72
N GLY A 127 30.62 -35.11 -2.84
CA GLY A 127 31.67 -36.05 -3.20
C GLY A 127 31.50 -36.20 -4.73
N GLY A 128 32.60 -36.10 -5.47
CA GLY A 128 32.60 -35.87 -6.92
C GLY A 128 31.98 -36.96 -7.80
N GLY A 129 31.69 -36.58 -9.05
CA GLY A 129 31.22 -37.48 -10.10
C GLY A 129 31.15 -36.80 -11.47
N SER A 130 32.27 -36.88 -12.19
CA SER A 130 32.49 -36.49 -13.60
C SER A 130 31.50 -37.13 -14.58
N GLY A 131 31.15 -36.42 -15.66
CA GLY A 131 30.40 -36.98 -16.80
C GLY A 131 30.25 -36.01 -17.98
N VAL A 132 31.30 -35.88 -18.80
CA VAL A 132 31.32 -35.18 -20.08
C VAL A 132 30.71 -36.06 -21.18
N SER A 133 29.82 -35.52 -22.02
CA SER A 133 29.68 -35.99 -23.42
C SER A 133 29.09 -34.93 -24.34
N LYS A 134 29.90 -34.53 -25.33
CA LYS A 134 29.53 -33.78 -26.55
C LYS A 134 28.93 -34.74 -27.59
N SER A 135 27.93 -34.31 -28.34
CA SER A 135 27.73 -34.78 -29.73
C SER A 135 27.08 -33.72 -30.63
N LYS A 136 27.67 -33.59 -31.82
CA LYS A 136 27.42 -32.69 -32.96
C LYS A 136 26.15 -33.03 -33.77
N GLY A 137 25.67 -32.04 -34.54
CA GLY A 137 25.30 -32.21 -35.97
C GLY A 137 23.84 -31.98 -36.37
N GLY A 138 23.57 -30.96 -37.22
CA GLY A 138 22.28 -30.68 -37.89
C GLY A 138 21.99 -31.61 -39.10
N PRO A 139 21.12 -31.25 -40.09
CA PRO A 139 20.57 -29.93 -40.44
C PRO A 139 19.05 -29.85 -40.79
N SER A 140 18.59 -28.61 -40.97
CA SER A 140 17.50 -28.06 -41.83
C SER A 140 16.26 -28.89 -42.22
N ALA A 141 15.08 -28.31 -41.96
CA ALA A 141 14.01 -28.16 -42.97
C ALA A 141 12.94 -27.17 -42.47
N SER A 142 12.72 -26.09 -43.23
CA SER A 142 11.47 -25.33 -43.21
C SER A 142 10.41 -26.12 -44.00
N PRO A 143 9.11 -25.91 -43.73
CA PRO A 143 8.33 -25.28 -44.80
C PRO A 143 7.21 -24.32 -44.34
N ALA A 144 7.02 -23.34 -45.22
CA ALA A 144 5.76 -22.85 -45.75
C ALA A 144 4.73 -22.17 -44.82
N SER A 145 4.65 -20.87 -45.08
CA SER A 145 3.48 -20.00 -45.03
C SER A 145 2.16 -20.68 -45.40
N LEU A 146 1.15 -20.47 -44.56
CA LEU A 146 -0.25 -20.52 -44.96
C LEU A 146 -0.83 -19.12 -44.76
N ALA A 147 -1.05 -18.47 -45.89
CA ALA A 147 -1.81 -17.23 -46.01
C ALA A 147 -3.26 -17.50 -45.60
N ALA A 148 -3.70 -16.87 -44.51
CA ALA A 148 -5.12 -16.76 -44.19
C ALA A 148 -5.62 -15.42 -44.73
N THR A 149 -6.41 -15.56 -45.80
CA THR A 149 -7.30 -14.61 -46.44
C THR A 149 -7.84 -13.52 -45.52
N SER A 150 -7.59 -12.27 -45.92
CA SER A 150 -8.23 -11.05 -45.44
C SER A 150 -9.74 -11.08 -45.74
N SER A 151 -10.54 -11.49 -44.77
CA SER A 151 -11.95 -11.12 -44.73
C SER A 151 -12.04 -9.72 -44.15
N SER A 152 -12.36 -8.76 -45.02
CA SER A 152 -12.74 -7.39 -44.69
C SER A 152 -13.87 -7.39 -43.64
N SER A 153 -13.52 -7.26 -42.36
CA SER A 153 -14.47 -6.86 -41.34
C SER A 153 -14.81 -5.40 -41.60
N SER A 154 -15.96 -5.17 -42.24
CA SER A 154 -16.62 -3.88 -42.26
C SER A 154 -16.57 -3.31 -40.84
N SER A 155 -15.94 -2.14 -40.70
CA SER A 155 -15.93 -1.36 -39.48
C SER A 155 -17.36 -1.10 -39.05
N LEU A 156 -17.86 -1.90 -38.10
CA LEU A 156 -18.91 -1.46 -37.20
C LEU A 156 -18.37 -0.18 -36.57
N GLN A 157 -18.79 0.98 -37.09
CA GLN A 157 -18.53 2.25 -36.44
C GLN A 157 -19.19 2.16 -35.07
N ALA A 158 -18.37 1.85 -34.06
CA ALA A 158 -18.82 1.81 -32.68
C ALA A 158 -19.51 3.15 -32.40
N GLN A 159 -20.80 3.10 -32.11
CA GLN A 159 -21.53 4.31 -31.77
C GLN A 159 -20.79 5.02 -30.63
N PRO A 160 -20.66 6.35 -30.68
CA PRO A 160 -19.94 7.08 -29.65
C PRO A 160 -20.62 6.82 -28.30
N MET A 161 -19.89 6.23 -27.37
CA MET A 161 -20.36 5.98 -26.01
C MET A 161 -20.70 7.33 -25.37
N ARG A 162 -21.89 7.47 -24.82
CA ARG A 162 -22.39 8.75 -24.26
C ARG A 162 -22.85 8.55 -22.83
N VAL A 163 -22.76 9.62 -22.05
CA VAL A 163 -23.32 9.68 -20.70
C VAL A 163 -24.84 9.71 -20.78
N ALA A 164 -25.49 8.72 -20.18
CA ALA A 164 -26.94 8.70 -19.99
C ALA A 164 -27.34 9.61 -18.82
N SER A 165 -26.67 9.45 -17.68
CA SER A 165 -26.99 10.17 -16.45
C SER A 165 -25.78 10.26 -15.51
N LEU A 166 -25.78 11.26 -14.62
CA LEU A 166 -24.99 11.27 -13.40
C LEU A 166 -25.97 11.37 -12.24
N GLN A 167 -26.14 10.28 -11.50
CA GLN A 167 -26.91 10.24 -10.27
C GLN A 167 -25.97 10.39 -9.08
N TRP A 168 -26.50 10.87 -7.96
CA TRP A 168 -25.76 10.89 -6.71
C TRP A 168 -26.68 10.59 -5.53
N THR A 169 -26.10 9.99 -4.50
CA THR A 169 -26.73 9.84 -3.19
C THR A 169 -25.76 10.29 -2.12
N THR A 170 -26.30 10.72 -0.98
CA THR A 170 -25.48 11.07 0.18
C THR A 170 -25.57 9.94 1.19
N CYS A 171 -24.44 9.56 1.77
CA CYS A 171 -24.43 8.61 2.87
C CYS A 171 -23.59 9.14 4.03
N SER A 172 -23.86 8.59 5.21
CA SER A 172 -23.21 8.95 6.46
C SER A 172 -22.82 7.67 7.17
N VAL A 173 -21.52 7.45 7.33
CA VAL A 173 -20.95 6.24 7.94
C VAL A 173 -20.45 6.58 9.34
N ALA A 174 -20.89 5.86 10.35
CA ALA A 174 -20.40 6.05 11.72
C ALA A 174 -18.94 5.59 11.82
N LEU A 175 -18.09 6.44 12.43
CA LEU A 175 -16.70 6.10 12.71
C LEU A 175 -16.63 5.25 13.98
N LYS A 176 -15.79 4.21 13.98
CA LYS A 176 -15.58 3.35 15.16
C LYS A 176 -15.09 4.12 16.39
N LYS A 177 -14.34 5.20 16.17
CA LYS A 177 -13.90 6.14 17.19
C LYS A 177 -14.02 7.57 16.63
N PRO A 178 -14.33 8.57 17.46
CA PRO A 178 -14.35 9.96 17.00
C PRO A 178 -12.99 10.39 16.44
N LEU A 179 -13.00 10.98 15.24
CA LEU A 179 -11.81 11.53 14.62
C LEU A 179 -11.61 12.97 15.12
N VAL A 180 -10.53 13.18 15.86
CA VAL A 180 -10.11 14.53 16.30
C VAL A 180 -9.39 15.22 15.14
N LEU A 181 -10.04 16.24 14.58
CA LEU A 181 -9.49 17.09 13.53
C LEU A 181 -8.64 18.21 14.16
N SER A 182 -7.86 18.91 13.34
CA SER A 182 -7.07 20.08 13.76
C SER A 182 -7.94 21.25 14.26
N SER A 183 -9.20 21.29 13.82
CA SER A 183 -10.19 22.29 14.22
C SER A 183 -11.61 21.72 14.19
N GLY A 184 -12.50 22.30 15.00
CA GLY A 184 -13.89 21.87 15.11
C GLY A 184 -14.14 20.70 16.08
N PRO A 185 -15.41 20.31 16.27
CA PRO A 185 -15.75 19.18 17.13
C PRO A 185 -15.25 17.85 16.53
N PRO A 186 -14.98 16.83 17.36
CA PRO A 186 -14.63 15.51 16.87
C PRO A 186 -15.67 14.98 15.88
N LEU A 187 -15.20 14.48 14.74
CA LEU A 187 -16.06 13.91 13.73
C LEU A 187 -16.45 12.50 14.16
N THR A 188 -17.74 12.23 14.33
CA THR A 188 -18.27 10.90 14.68
C THR A 188 -18.84 10.16 13.49
N HIS A 189 -19.18 10.89 12.42
CA HIS A 189 -19.76 10.35 11.20
C HIS A 189 -19.08 10.95 9.99
N ARG A 190 -18.76 10.08 9.03
CA ARG A 190 -18.22 10.46 7.75
C ARG A 190 -19.35 10.61 6.75
N ARG A 191 -19.64 11.84 6.35
CA ARG A 191 -20.58 12.14 5.26
C ARG A 191 -19.84 12.14 3.93
N VAL A 192 -20.37 11.41 2.96
CA VAL A 192 -19.81 11.32 1.60
C VAL A 192 -20.92 11.40 0.55
N ILE A 193 -20.54 11.71 -0.69
CA ILE A 193 -21.43 11.75 -1.85
C ILE A 193 -21.00 10.64 -2.79
N ILE A 194 -21.85 9.63 -2.97
CA ILE A 194 -21.62 8.55 -3.93
C ILE A 194 -22.13 9.02 -5.30
N LEU A 195 -21.25 8.99 -6.30
CA LEU A 195 -21.52 9.38 -7.67
C LEU A 195 -21.68 8.13 -8.53
N VAL A 196 -22.76 8.08 -9.30
CA VAL A 196 -23.09 6.98 -10.21
C VAL A 196 -23.20 7.56 -11.61
N LEU A 197 -22.17 7.35 -12.43
CA LEU A 197 -22.10 7.81 -13.81
C LEU A 197 -22.50 6.67 -14.74
N GLU A 198 -23.59 6.85 -15.47
CA GLU A 198 -24.19 5.83 -16.33
C GLU A 198 -23.97 6.17 -17.80
N ALA A 199 -23.60 5.18 -18.61
CA ALA A 199 -23.53 5.30 -20.06
C ALA A 199 -24.85 4.83 -20.72
N VAL A 200 -25.12 5.31 -21.93
CA VAL A 200 -26.31 4.91 -22.73
C VAL A 200 -26.32 3.40 -23.05
N SER A 201 -25.15 2.76 -23.03
CA SER A 201 -24.96 1.31 -23.12
C SER A 201 -25.49 0.54 -21.90
N GLY A 202 -25.73 1.21 -20.77
CA GLY A 202 -26.09 0.63 -19.49
C GLY A 202 -24.91 0.33 -18.54
N SER A 203 -23.66 0.58 -18.94
CA SER A 203 -22.52 0.45 -18.02
C SER A 203 -22.52 1.57 -16.99
N VAL A 204 -21.99 1.28 -15.80
CA VAL A 204 -22.05 2.19 -14.65
C VAL A 204 -20.69 2.34 -14.00
N GLY A 205 -20.20 3.57 -13.91
CA GLY A 205 -19.04 3.92 -13.09
C GLY A 205 -19.47 4.50 -11.75
N VAL A 206 -18.77 4.09 -10.70
CA VAL A 206 -18.99 4.56 -9.32
C VAL A 206 -17.77 5.31 -8.84
N GLY A 207 -17.99 6.47 -8.24
CA GLY A 207 -16.96 7.25 -7.58
C GLY A 207 -17.49 7.93 -6.33
N GLU A 208 -16.59 8.58 -5.59
CA GLU A 208 -16.91 9.14 -4.29
C GLU A 208 -16.34 10.54 -4.12
N ALA A 209 -17.17 11.49 -3.72
CA ALA A 209 -16.75 12.84 -3.33
C ALA A 209 -16.90 13.00 -1.82
N SER A 210 -15.77 13.16 -1.15
CA SER A 210 -15.67 13.08 0.32
C SER A 210 -14.93 14.28 0.89
N PRO A 211 -15.47 15.51 0.83
CA PRO A 211 -14.80 16.64 1.45
C PRO A 211 -14.64 16.42 2.97
N LEU A 212 -13.43 16.61 3.49
CA LEU A 212 -13.10 16.44 4.91
C LEU A 212 -13.02 17.83 5.57
N PRO A 213 -13.86 18.15 6.59
CA PRO A 213 -13.82 19.44 7.25
C PRO A 213 -12.43 19.80 7.80
N GLY A 214 -11.99 21.03 7.56
CA GLY A 214 -10.67 21.53 7.99
C GLY A 214 -9.49 21.07 7.12
N PHE A 215 -9.69 20.16 6.17
CA PHE A 215 -8.66 19.68 5.24
C PHE A 215 -9.02 19.99 3.78
N SER A 216 -10.27 19.74 3.40
CA SER A 216 -10.81 20.15 2.10
C SER A 216 -11.13 21.64 2.12
N LYS A 217 -10.94 22.30 0.98
CA LYS A 217 -11.24 23.74 0.82
C LYS A 217 -12.75 24.00 0.78
N GLU A 218 -13.50 23.01 0.31
CA GLU A 218 -14.94 23.02 0.21
C GLU A 218 -15.63 22.28 1.35
N SER A 219 -16.84 22.71 1.67
CA SER A 219 -17.77 21.99 2.53
C SER A 219 -18.53 20.90 1.78
N PHE A 220 -19.15 19.99 2.55
CA PHE A 220 -20.05 18.97 2.01
C PHE A 220 -21.18 19.56 1.17
N LEU A 221 -21.80 20.65 1.63
CA LEU A 221 -22.93 21.29 0.94
C LEU A 221 -22.49 21.95 -0.37
N GLU A 222 -21.31 22.55 -0.41
CA GLU A 222 -20.74 23.11 -1.64
C GLU A 222 -20.43 22.03 -2.66
N ALA A 223 -19.84 20.91 -2.22
CA ALA A 223 -19.59 19.75 -3.07
C ALA A 223 -20.90 19.19 -3.64
N GLU A 224 -21.92 18.98 -2.82
CA GLU A 224 -23.23 18.48 -3.26
C GLU A 224 -23.92 19.43 -4.24
N LYS A 225 -23.89 20.74 -3.96
CA LYS A 225 -24.41 21.77 -4.87
C LYS A 225 -23.69 21.74 -6.21
N GLN A 226 -22.37 21.52 -6.22
CA GLN A 226 -21.60 21.44 -7.46
C GLN A 226 -21.91 20.16 -8.24
N VAL A 227 -22.01 19.01 -7.57
CA VAL A 227 -22.43 17.73 -8.18
C VAL A 227 -23.79 17.90 -8.87
N LYS A 228 -24.76 18.53 -8.21
CA LYS A 228 -26.07 18.82 -8.81
C LYS A 228 -25.95 19.62 -10.10
N LYS A 229 -25.12 20.67 -10.13
CA LYS A 229 -24.88 21.48 -11.34
C LYS A 229 -24.22 20.66 -12.46
N ILE A 230 -23.23 19.84 -12.12
CA ILE A 230 -22.48 19.03 -13.08
C ILE A 230 -23.33 17.90 -13.66
N SER A 231 -24.26 17.33 -12.87
CA SER A 231 -25.14 16.25 -13.32
C SER A 231 -25.92 16.60 -14.59
N VAL A 232 -26.37 17.86 -14.69
CA VAL A 232 -27.06 18.39 -15.87
C VAL A 232 -26.08 18.58 -17.03
N ALA A 233 -24.89 19.10 -16.75
CA ALA A 233 -23.89 19.43 -17.76
C ALA A 233 -23.24 18.20 -18.42
N LEU A 234 -23.14 17.07 -17.72
CA LEU A 234 -22.54 15.84 -18.26
C LEU A 234 -23.49 15.02 -19.14
N ARG A 235 -24.81 15.17 -18.97
CA ARG A 235 -25.80 14.38 -19.71
C ARG A 235 -25.62 14.54 -21.22
N GLY A 236 -25.57 13.41 -21.92
CA GLY A 236 -25.43 13.35 -23.38
C GLY A 236 -24.02 13.61 -23.92
N ARG A 237 -23.04 13.96 -23.06
CA ARG A 237 -21.63 14.10 -23.48
C ARG A 237 -21.09 12.76 -23.96
N THR A 238 -20.32 12.80 -25.04
CA THR A 238 -19.55 11.64 -25.50
C THR A 238 -18.46 11.32 -24.50
N LEU A 239 -18.35 10.07 -24.06
CA LEU A 239 -17.29 9.62 -23.16
C LEU A 239 -15.91 9.82 -23.81
N PRO A 240 -14.90 10.20 -23.02
CA PRO A 240 -13.56 10.35 -23.56
C PRO A 240 -12.98 8.98 -23.94
N LYS A 241 -12.07 8.98 -24.92
CA LYS A 241 -11.28 7.79 -25.22
C LYS A 241 -10.29 7.51 -24.10
N LEU A 242 -9.82 6.27 -24.00
CA LEU A 242 -8.66 5.94 -23.16
C LEU A 242 -7.50 6.88 -23.49
N GLY A 243 -6.81 7.34 -22.46
CA GLY A 243 -6.07 8.62 -22.41
C GLY A 243 -4.91 8.86 -23.38
N GLY A 244 -4.62 7.99 -24.36
CA GLY A 244 -3.52 8.16 -25.32
C GLY A 244 -2.20 8.56 -24.65
N SER A 245 -1.28 9.25 -25.32
CA SER A 245 -0.03 9.72 -24.70
C SER A 245 -0.21 10.80 -23.61
N LYS A 246 -1.45 11.27 -23.36
CA LYS A 246 -1.75 12.33 -22.39
C LYS A 246 -2.43 11.81 -21.10
N GLY A 247 -2.69 10.50 -21.00
CA GLY A 247 -3.32 9.87 -19.83
C GLY A 247 -4.59 10.61 -19.35
N LEU A 248 -4.72 10.79 -18.03
CA LEU A 248 -5.84 11.53 -17.42
C LEU A 248 -5.89 13.02 -17.81
N ALA A 249 -4.76 13.62 -18.23
CA ALA A 249 -4.75 15.01 -18.66
C ALA A 249 -5.60 15.24 -19.92
N ALA A 250 -5.81 14.19 -20.73
CA ALA A 250 -6.72 14.22 -21.88
C ALA A 250 -8.17 14.52 -21.48
N TRP A 251 -8.57 14.21 -20.24
CA TRP A 251 -9.95 14.32 -19.79
C TRP A 251 -10.24 15.63 -19.06
N LYS A 252 -9.23 16.49 -18.86
CA LYS A 252 -9.37 17.78 -18.18
C LYS A 252 -10.56 18.57 -18.72
N ASN A 253 -10.59 18.80 -20.03
CA ASN A 253 -11.62 19.61 -20.68
C ASN A 253 -12.99 18.90 -20.68
N TRP A 254 -13.00 17.57 -20.69
CA TRP A 254 -14.22 16.79 -20.61
C TRP A 254 -14.90 16.94 -19.24
N LEU A 255 -14.11 16.91 -18.16
CA LEU A 255 -14.57 17.07 -16.77
C LEU A 255 -14.88 18.52 -16.42
N GLU A 256 -13.99 19.45 -16.77
CA GLU A 256 -14.05 20.83 -16.28
C GLU A 256 -14.88 21.75 -17.17
N SER A 257 -14.99 21.51 -18.49
CA SER A 257 -15.68 22.45 -19.41
C SER A 257 -15.37 23.92 -19.05
N ASP A 258 -16.37 24.68 -18.59
CA ASP A 258 -16.28 26.09 -18.16
C ASP A 258 -16.37 26.27 -16.63
N VAL A 259 -16.34 25.18 -15.85
CA VAL A 259 -16.48 25.19 -14.39
C VAL A 259 -15.29 24.52 -13.74
N SER A 260 -14.55 25.28 -12.93
CA SER A 260 -13.51 24.69 -12.08
C SER A 260 -14.14 23.76 -11.03
N LEU A 261 -13.78 22.48 -11.09
CA LEU A 261 -14.28 21.47 -10.16
C LEU A 261 -13.62 21.62 -8.79
N LEU A 262 -14.43 21.52 -7.73
CA LEU A 262 -13.93 21.40 -6.37
C LEU A 262 -13.10 20.11 -6.22
N PRO A 263 -12.04 20.10 -5.40
CA PRO A 263 -11.12 18.96 -5.29
C PRO A 263 -11.78 17.59 -5.09
N SER A 264 -12.69 17.48 -4.12
CA SER A 264 -13.39 16.23 -3.79
C SER A 264 -14.37 15.81 -4.89
N VAL A 265 -15.07 16.77 -5.50
CA VAL A 265 -16.00 16.54 -6.61
C VAL A 265 -15.26 16.00 -7.82
N ARG A 266 -14.11 16.60 -8.14
CA ARG A 266 -13.22 16.11 -9.19
C ARG A 266 -12.73 14.70 -8.90
N ALA A 267 -12.27 14.43 -7.68
CA ALA A 267 -11.80 13.11 -7.30
C ALA A 267 -12.88 12.05 -7.53
N GLY A 268 -14.11 12.32 -7.07
CA GLY A 268 -15.24 11.43 -7.28
C GLY A 268 -15.60 11.24 -8.75
N LEU A 269 -15.59 12.30 -9.56
CA LEU A 269 -15.88 12.20 -10.99
C LEU A 269 -14.78 11.46 -11.78
N GLU A 270 -13.51 11.67 -11.43
CA GLU A 270 -12.40 10.92 -12.02
C GLU A 270 -12.49 9.44 -11.66
N MET A 271 -12.82 9.09 -10.41
CA MET A 271 -13.07 7.70 -9.99
C MET A 271 -14.23 7.08 -10.77
N ALA A 272 -15.38 7.77 -10.84
CA ALA A 272 -16.55 7.29 -11.57
C ALA A 272 -16.24 7.10 -13.06
N LEU A 273 -15.53 8.04 -13.68
CA LEU A 273 -15.13 7.94 -15.08
C LEU A 273 -14.17 6.77 -15.32
N VAL A 274 -13.12 6.63 -14.51
CA VAL A 274 -12.16 5.51 -14.64
C VAL A 274 -12.89 4.17 -14.50
N HIS A 275 -13.79 4.06 -13.53
CA HIS A 275 -14.59 2.86 -13.33
C HIS A 275 -15.52 2.58 -14.52
N LEU A 276 -16.21 3.60 -15.04
CA LEU A 276 -17.07 3.46 -16.22
C LEU A 276 -16.27 3.01 -17.45
N LEU A 277 -15.13 3.64 -17.70
CA LEU A 277 -14.26 3.30 -18.84
C LEU A 277 -13.70 1.89 -18.72
N ALA A 278 -13.41 1.41 -17.52
CA ALA A 278 -12.98 0.03 -17.30
C ALA A 278 -14.03 -0.96 -17.81
N GLN A 279 -15.31 -0.69 -17.55
CA GLN A 279 -16.42 -1.52 -18.03
C GLN A 279 -16.63 -1.40 -19.54
N GLU A 280 -16.71 -0.18 -20.07
CA GLU A 280 -16.92 0.07 -21.50
C GLU A 280 -15.84 -0.56 -22.38
N TYR A 281 -14.58 -0.45 -21.96
CA TYR A 281 -13.43 -1.00 -22.69
C TYR A 281 -13.07 -2.43 -22.28
N ARG A 282 -13.76 -3.01 -21.29
CA ARG A 282 -13.50 -4.36 -20.75
C ARG A 282 -12.05 -4.57 -20.30
N VAL A 283 -11.52 -3.59 -19.59
CA VAL A 283 -10.18 -3.63 -18.97
C VAL A 283 -10.31 -3.46 -17.46
N ASP A 284 -9.27 -3.81 -16.70
CA ASP A 284 -9.24 -3.51 -15.27
C ASP A 284 -8.98 -2.00 -15.03
N ILE A 285 -9.28 -1.51 -13.82
CA ILE A 285 -9.02 -0.11 -13.43
C ILE A 285 -7.54 0.26 -13.65
N PRO A 286 -6.56 -0.56 -13.25
CA PRO A 286 -5.17 -0.33 -13.62
C PRO A 286 -5.00 -0.18 -15.13
N GLY A 287 -5.59 -1.05 -15.96
CA GLY A 287 -5.56 -0.97 -17.42
C GLY A 287 -6.04 0.36 -17.99
N VAL A 288 -7.10 0.95 -17.41
CA VAL A 288 -7.56 2.30 -17.78
C VAL A 288 -6.50 3.35 -17.48
N LEU A 289 -5.94 3.32 -16.27
CA LEU A 289 -4.91 4.28 -15.85
C LEU A 289 -3.61 4.10 -16.64
N LYS A 290 -3.28 2.86 -17.03
CA LYS A 290 -2.12 2.50 -17.85
C LYS A 290 -2.21 2.98 -19.28
N ALA A 291 -3.42 3.21 -19.80
CA ALA A 291 -3.64 3.69 -21.15
C ALA A 291 -3.17 5.15 -21.28
N GLY A 292 -1.85 5.31 -21.30
CA GLY A 292 -1.12 6.58 -21.38
C GLY A 292 0.18 6.66 -20.59
N TYR A 293 0.60 5.59 -19.91
CA TYR A 293 1.89 5.53 -19.21
C TYR A 293 2.76 4.36 -19.70
N PRO A 294 4.10 4.49 -19.70
CA PRO A 294 5.00 3.42 -20.13
C PRO A 294 4.84 2.14 -19.30
N THR A 295 4.74 0.99 -19.97
CA THR A 295 4.48 -0.33 -19.34
C THR A 295 5.54 -0.78 -18.33
N HIS A 296 6.77 -0.26 -18.40
CA HIS A 296 7.87 -0.64 -17.50
C HIS A 296 7.81 0.02 -16.11
N LEU A 297 6.98 1.05 -15.91
CA LEU A 297 6.84 1.76 -14.62
C LEU A 297 5.82 1.11 -13.68
N LEU A 298 5.25 -0.05 -14.04
CA LEU A 298 4.00 -0.53 -13.46
C LEU A 298 4.11 -1.98 -12.99
N HIS A 299 4.35 -2.16 -11.69
CA HIS A 299 4.21 -3.45 -11.03
C HIS A 299 2.72 -3.68 -10.73
N THR A 300 2.14 -4.76 -11.26
CA THR A 300 0.83 -5.24 -10.81
C THR A 300 1.01 -6.26 -9.71
N GLY A 301 0.31 -6.05 -8.60
CA GLY A 301 0.09 -7.08 -7.59
C GLY A 301 0.54 -6.61 -6.22
N GLN A 302 -0.45 -6.37 -5.36
CA GLN A 302 -0.32 -6.00 -3.95
C GLN A 302 0.21 -4.58 -3.71
N VAL A 303 -0.53 -3.83 -2.89
CA VAL A 303 -0.10 -2.56 -2.31
C VAL A 303 0.05 -2.81 -0.83
N CYS A 304 1.23 -2.55 -0.27
CA CYS A 304 1.44 -2.65 1.17
C CYS A 304 0.66 -1.52 1.86
N LEU A 305 -0.21 -1.89 2.80
CA LEU A 305 -0.89 -0.91 3.64
C LEU A 305 0.00 -0.60 4.85
N ASN A 306 0.08 0.68 5.21
CA ASN A 306 0.75 1.08 6.44
C ASN A 306 -0.18 0.81 7.64
N GLY A 307 0.36 0.26 8.73
CA GLY A 307 -0.34 0.29 10.01
C GLY A 307 -0.44 1.73 10.53
N LEU A 308 -1.59 2.12 11.11
CA LEU A 308 -1.78 3.46 11.70
C LEU A 308 -1.93 3.35 13.22
N VAL A 309 -0.97 3.88 13.97
CA VAL A 309 -1.05 3.93 15.44
C VAL A 309 -1.65 5.26 15.88
N LEU A 310 -2.85 5.20 16.48
CA LEU A 310 -3.63 6.38 16.90
C LEU A 310 -3.11 7.02 18.19
N ARG A 311 -3.38 8.32 18.35
CA ARG A 311 -2.90 9.20 19.45
C ARG A 311 -3.25 8.73 20.88
N THR A 312 -4.19 7.81 21.04
CA THR A 312 -4.79 7.45 22.35
C THR A 312 -4.35 6.13 22.94
N SER A 313 -3.43 5.36 22.33
CA SER A 313 -2.97 4.10 22.94
C SER A 313 -2.14 4.39 24.19
N PRO A 314 -2.65 4.15 25.42
CA PRO A 314 -1.90 4.35 26.64
C PRO A 314 -1.22 3.02 27.00
N SER A 315 0.10 3.04 27.15
CA SER A 315 0.95 1.97 27.72
C SER A 315 1.24 0.71 26.87
N LEU A 316 2.54 0.39 26.80
CA LEU A 316 3.06 -0.98 26.71
C LEU A 316 2.93 -1.63 28.10
N PRO A 317 2.60 -2.93 28.22
CA PRO A 317 2.74 -3.64 29.49
C PRO A 317 4.21 -3.71 29.89
N SER A 318 4.49 -3.28 31.11
CA SER A 318 5.80 -3.30 31.78
C SER A 318 6.39 -4.71 31.85
N VAL A 319 7.64 -4.88 31.40
CA VAL A 319 8.46 -6.07 31.66
C VAL A 319 9.57 -5.68 32.65
N PRO A 320 9.81 -6.45 33.73
CA PRO A 320 10.78 -6.10 34.76
C PRO A 320 12.24 -6.24 34.30
N PRO A 321 13.19 -5.54 34.94
CA PRO A 321 14.58 -5.52 34.52
C PRO A 321 15.35 -6.69 35.14
N SER A 322 15.92 -7.57 34.34
CA SER A 322 17.05 -8.43 34.72
C SER A 322 17.70 -9.05 33.49
N SER A 323 18.84 -8.50 33.08
CA SER A 323 20.13 -9.23 33.04
C SER A 323 21.12 -8.51 32.12
N LEU A 324 22.13 -7.94 32.77
CA LEU A 324 23.39 -7.52 32.18
C LEU A 324 24.11 -8.74 31.56
N MET A 325 24.69 -8.58 30.36
CA MET A 325 26.15 -8.57 30.11
C MET A 325 26.46 -8.77 28.61
N SER A 326 27.44 -7.97 28.17
CA SER A 326 28.20 -7.80 26.91
C SER A 326 28.74 -9.08 26.20
N PRO A 327 29.39 -9.03 24.99
CA PRO A 327 29.99 -7.87 24.31
C PRO A 327 29.77 -7.71 22.78
N THR A 328 30.20 -6.53 22.32
CA THR A 328 30.41 -5.99 20.97
C THR A 328 31.02 -6.94 19.93
N PRO A 329 30.74 -6.70 18.63
CA PRO A 329 31.84 -6.39 17.72
C PRO A 329 31.59 -5.22 16.73
N SER A 330 32.72 -4.78 16.18
CA SER A 330 33.06 -3.60 15.38
C SER A 330 32.35 -3.40 14.03
N LEU A 331 32.19 -2.11 13.67
CA LEU A 331 31.82 -1.61 12.34
C LEU A 331 32.82 -2.00 11.23
N PRO A 332 32.36 -2.14 9.99
CA PRO A 332 33.07 -1.69 8.81
C PRO A 332 32.53 -0.36 8.29
N SER A 333 33.47 0.44 7.79
CA SER A 333 33.36 1.80 7.26
C SER A 333 32.64 1.90 5.91
N SER A 334 31.99 3.05 5.71
CA SER A 334 31.80 3.81 4.47
C SER A 334 32.04 3.11 3.11
N ALA A 335 30.99 2.96 2.31
CA ALA A 335 30.84 3.54 0.97
C ALA A 335 29.74 2.82 0.17
N SER A 336 29.07 3.57 -0.72
CA SER A 336 28.16 3.11 -1.78
C SER A 336 26.74 2.69 -1.36
N PHE A 337 25.90 3.67 -1.01
CA PHE A 337 24.45 3.50 -0.96
C PHE A 337 23.83 3.74 -2.34
N THR A 338 24.08 2.80 -3.25
CA THR A 338 23.32 2.65 -4.50
C THR A 338 23.05 1.16 -4.72
N ALA A 339 21.96 0.64 -4.16
CA ALA A 339 21.34 -0.60 -4.64
C ALA A 339 19.93 -0.77 -4.05
N SER A 340 18.95 -0.80 -4.94
CA SER A 340 17.64 -1.46 -4.84
C SER A 340 17.09 -1.74 -3.43
N MET A 341 16.10 -0.96 -3.01
CA MET A 341 15.15 -1.41 -1.98
C MET A 341 14.49 -2.70 -2.45
N ASP A 342 14.92 -3.83 -1.90
CA ASP A 342 14.15 -5.06 -1.92
C ASP A 342 12.92 -4.85 -1.02
N THR A 343 11.80 -4.50 -1.65
CA THR A 343 10.54 -4.14 -0.97
C THR A 343 9.77 -5.36 -0.46
N SER A 344 10.35 -6.57 -0.54
CA SER A 344 9.63 -7.82 -0.23
C SER A 344 9.58 -8.16 1.27
N THR A 345 10.34 -7.47 2.14
CA THR A 345 10.43 -7.80 3.59
C THR A 345 10.35 -6.62 4.56
N SER A 346 10.21 -5.37 4.08
CA SER A 346 10.18 -4.18 4.95
C SER A 346 8.75 -3.65 5.15
N SER A 347 8.25 -3.76 6.37
CA SER A 347 6.95 -3.20 6.79
C SER A 347 7.13 -1.84 7.47
N SER A 348 6.18 -0.92 7.29
CA SER A 348 6.20 0.40 7.94
C SER A 348 4.93 0.69 8.73
N SER A 349 5.09 1.31 9.90
CA SER A 349 3.97 1.82 10.70
C SER A 349 4.02 3.34 10.80
N LYS A 350 2.86 3.99 10.63
CA LYS A 350 2.69 5.43 10.77
C LYS A 350 2.35 5.79 12.21
N ILE A 351 3.18 6.63 12.82
CA ILE A 351 3.05 7.09 14.19
C ILE A 351 2.78 8.60 14.19
N LYS A 352 1.65 9.02 14.77
CA LYS A 352 1.39 10.44 14.98
C LYS A 352 2.22 11.00 16.13
N VAL A 353 2.87 12.15 15.93
CA VAL A 353 3.65 12.94 16.90
C VAL A 353 3.10 14.38 16.92
N GLY A 354 3.65 15.26 17.75
CA GLY A 354 3.26 16.67 17.82
C GLY A 354 2.00 16.96 18.65
N GLY A 355 1.32 15.92 19.14
CA GLY A 355 0.17 16.06 20.03
C GLY A 355 0.52 16.19 21.51
N ARG A 356 1.80 16.16 21.85
CA ARG A 356 2.35 16.15 23.22
C ARG A 356 3.57 17.07 23.29
N PRO A 357 4.05 17.43 24.50
CA PRO A 357 5.33 18.09 24.65
C PRO A 357 6.44 17.30 23.93
N VAL A 358 7.34 18.01 23.23
CA VAL A 358 8.41 17.40 22.40
C VAL A 358 9.18 16.30 23.14
N LYS A 359 9.52 16.52 24.41
CA LYS A 359 10.24 15.53 25.23
C LYS A 359 9.49 14.21 25.41
N GLU A 360 8.17 14.25 25.55
CA GLU A 360 7.34 13.05 25.68
C GLU A 360 7.27 12.29 24.35
N ASP A 361 7.11 13.00 23.23
CA ASP A 361 7.13 12.37 21.92
C ASP A 361 8.49 11.75 21.59
N VAL A 362 9.60 12.41 21.97
CA VAL A 362 10.95 11.83 21.85
C VAL A 362 11.06 10.53 22.64
N ALA A 363 10.70 10.55 23.93
CA ALA A 363 10.78 9.35 24.77
C ALA A 363 9.96 8.19 24.20
N ARG A 364 8.74 8.49 23.72
CA ARG A 364 7.86 7.50 23.10
C ARG A 364 8.44 6.92 21.81
N VAL A 365 8.96 7.76 20.92
CA VAL A 365 9.56 7.28 19.66
C VAL A 365 10.84 6.50 19.93
N ASN A 366 11.66 6.90 20.91
CA ASN A 366 12.85 6.13 21.31
C ASN A 366 12.47 4.75 21.85
N ASN A 367 11.45 4.66 22.71
CA ASN A 367 10.96 3.36 23.20
C ASN A 367 10.44 2.48 22.06
N LEU A 368 9.64 3.04 21.15
CA LEU A 368 9.14 2.30 19.99
C LEU A 368 10.29 1.79 19.11
N THR A 369 11.23 2.67 18.76
CA THR A 369 12.35 2.31 17.88
C THR A 369 13.32 1.32 18.52
N ALA A 370 13.50 1.35 19.86
CA ALA A 370 14.28 0.35 20.57
C ALA A 370 13.68 -1.07 20.44
N GLU A 371 12.34 -1.18 20.45
CA GLU A 371 11.61 -2.45 20.35
C GLU A 371 11.41 -2.97 18.91
N LEU A 372 11.65 -2.13 17.90
CA LEU A 372 11.45 -2.51 16.49
C LEU A 372 12.40 -3.62 16.05
N THR A 373 11.80 -4.64 15.44
CA THR A 373 12.47 -5.79 14.83
C THR A 373 13.24 -5.40 13.58
N PHE A 374 14.15 -6.28 13.17
CA PHE A 374 14.90 -6.11 11.93
C PHE A 374 13.94 -5.99 10.73
N GLY A 375 14.12 -4.95 9.91
CA GLY A 375 13.32 -4.70 8.71
C GLY A 375 12.08 -3.81 8.89
N HIS A 376 11.57 -3.59 10.10
CA HIS A 376 10.42 -2.70 10.32
C HIS A 376 10.86 -1.24 10.55
N ARG A 377 10.22 -0.26 9.88
CA ARG A 377 10.53 1.18 10.02
C ARG A 377 9.32 2.01 10.43
N LEU A 378 9.54 3.20 10.97
CA LEU A 378 8.48 4.14 11.33
C LEU A 378 8.38 5.29 10.34
N ARG A 379 7.15 5.73 10.09
CA ARG A 379 6.84 7.02 9.46
C ARG A 379 6.23 7.91 10.53
N LEU A 380 6.84 9.06 10.79
CA LEU A 380 6.35 9.98 11.81
C LEU A 380 5.48 11.05 11.14
N ASP A 381 4.37 11.42 11.75
CA ASP A 381 3.47 12.47 11.25
C ASP A 381 3.14 13.47 12.35
N ALA A 382 3.66 14.69 12.20
CA ALA A 382 3.49 15.76 13.16
C ALA A 382 2.26 16.62 12.91
N ASN A 383 1.58 16.49 11.76
CA ASN A 383 0.46 17.32 11.35
C ASN A 383 0.68 18.83 11.62
N GLN A 384 1.84 19.35 11.22
CA GLN A 384 2.22 20.77 11.35
C GLN A 384 2.30 21.33 12.77
N ALA A 385 2.51 20.47 13.78
CA ALA A 385 2.38 20.85 15.18
C ALA A 385 3.54 21.68 15.77
N TRP A 386 4.73 21.65 15.17
CA TRP A 386 5.93 22.22 15.78
C TRP A 386 6.38 23.53 15.14
N SER A 387 7.09 24.33 15.92
CA SER A 387 8.05 25.32 15.43
C SER A 387 9.31 24.64 14.89
N ALA A 388 10.13 25.37 14.13
CA ALA A 388 11.40 24.85 13.61
C ALA A 388 12.34 24.38 14.76
N ASP A 389 12.42 25.16 15.85
CA ASP A 389 13.25 24.81 17.00
C ASP A 389 12.77 23.56 17.73
N GLU A 390 11.45 23.39 17.85
CA GLU A 390 10.85 22.18 18.42
C GLU A 390 11.11 20.96 17.54
N ALA A 391 11.01 21.08 16.22
CA ALA A 391 11.35 20.02 15.29
C ALA A 391 12.84 19.64 15.39
N VAL A 392 13.75 20.62 15.48
CA VAL A 392 15.18 20.38 15.71
C VAL A 392 15.42 19.66 17.03
N SER A 393 14.77 20.11 18.11
CA SER A 393 14.84 19.49 19.44
C SER A 393 14.36 18.04 19.42
N PHE A 394 13.23 17.78 18.75
CA PHE A 394 12.68 16.45 18.57
C PHE A 394 13.67 15.52 17.86
N ILE A 395 14.17 15.94 16.69
CA ILE A 395 15.08 15.12 15.87
C ILE A 395 16.40 14.84 16.60
N ARG A 396 16.95 15.84 17.30
CA ARG A 396 18.18 15.67 18.08
C ARG A 396 18.03 14.68 19.23
N GLY A 397 16.84 14.63 19.83
CA GLY A 397 16.53 13.72 20.94
C GLY A 397 16.37 12.25 20.54
N LEU A 398 16.28 11.92 19.25
CA LEU A 398 16.08 10.55 18.79
C LEU A 398 17.33 9.70 19.01
N SER A 399 17.17 8.45 19.45
CA SER A 399 18.28 7.50 19.63
C SER A 399 18.53 6.65 18.38
N HIS A 400 17.47 6.33 17.62
CA HIS A 400 17.52 5.42 16.47
C HIS A 400 16.91 6.03 15.20
N PRO A 401 17.44 7.16 14.69
CA PRO A 401 16.91 7.82 13.49
C PRO A 401 16.94 6.92 12.24
N GLU A 402 17.86 5.95 12.17
CA GLU A 402 17.96 4.97 11.08
C GLU A 402 16.72 4.09 10.93
N LYS A 403 15.96 3.89 12.01
CA LYS A 403 14.69 3.14 12.02
C LYS A 403 13.48 3.99 11.58
N ILE A 404 13.70 5.26 11.25
CA ILE A 404 12.65 6.18 10.80
C ILE A 404 12.84 6.47 9.31
N GLU A 405 11.77 6.28 8.54
CA GLU A 405 11.78 6.49 7.09
C GLU A 405 11.69 7.98 6.74
N TYR A 406 10.79 8.70 7.40
CA TYR A 406 10.67 10.15 7.29
C TYR A 406 9.84 10.75 8.43
N LEU A 407 9.94 12.07 8.56
CA LEU A 407 9.04 12.92 9.33
C LEU A 407 8.14 13.74 8.38
N GLU A 408 6.84 13.52 8.46
CA GLU A 408 5.79 14.17 7.66
C GLU A 408 5.37 15.49 8.32
N GLU A 409 5.43 16.57 7.54
CA GLU A 409 4.92 17.91 7.86
C GLU A 409 5.18 18.34 9.32
N PRO A 410 6.46 18.52 9.72
CA PRO A 410 6.81 18.88 11.10
C PRO A 410 6.19 20.21 11.54
N CYS A 411 6.17 21.19 10.64
CA CYS A 411 5.85 22.58 10.91
C CYS A 411 4.78 23.09 9.96
N LYS A 412 4.04 24.14 10.36
CA LYS A 412 3.03 24.80 9.53
C LYS A 412 3.61 25.46 8.27
N ASP A 413 4.80 26.03 8.38
CA ASP A 413 5.53 26.54 7.22
C ASP A 413 6.54 25.47 6.76
N PRO A 414 6.33 24.81 5.61
CA PRO A 414 7.24 23.78 5.12
C PRO A 414 8.59 24.36 4.68
N LEU A 415 8.72 25.68 4.51
CA LEU A 415 9.98 26.32 4.09
C LEU A 415 11.07 26.25 5.17
N CYS A 416 10.73 25.88 6.41
CA CYS A 416 11.73 25.62 7.44
C CYS A 416 12.49 24.29 7.24
N ILE A 417 11.98 23.37 6.41
CA ILE A 417 12.53 22.01 6.26
C ILE A 417 14.02 22.02 5.91
N PRO A 418 14.53 22.79 4.92
CA PRO A 418 15.95 22.79 4.60
C PRO A 418 16.85 23.19 5.78
N GLU A 419 16.43 24.21 6.56
CA GLU A 419 17.20 24.67 7.72
C GLU A 419 17.14 23.65 8.85
N VAL A 420 15.97 23.07 9.15
CA VAL A 420 15.84 21.98 10.13
C VAL A 420 16.70 20.77 9.73
N HIS A 421 16.68 20.39 8.45
CA HIS A 421 17.48 19.28 7.92
C HIS A 421 18.98 19.53 8.11
N LYS A 422 19.45 20.77 7.84
CA LYS A 422 20.83 21.18 8.03
C LYS A 422 21.23 21.20 9.50
N GLN A 423 20.43 21.83 10.37
CA GLN A 423 20.73 21.95 11.81
C GLN A 423 20.73 20.60 12.55
N THR A 424 20.04 19.61 12.00
CA THR A 424 19.98 18.26 12.54
C THR A 424 20.96 17.31 11.88
N GLU A 425 21.95 17.83 11.13
CA GLU A 425 22.99 17.03 10.46
C GLU A 425 22.37 15.94 9.56
N GLN A 426 21.25 16.27 8.93
CA GLN A 426 20.54 15.41 7.98
C GLN A 426 20.07 14.07 8.59
N ARG A 427 19.88 14.02 9.92
CA ARG A 427 19.50 12.80 10.65
C ARG A 427 18.19 12.18 10.16
N LEU A 428 17.24 12.99 9.69
CA LEU A 428 15.98 12.54 9.08
C LEU A 428 15.70 13.23 7.75
N ARG A 429 14.91 12.54 6.92
CA ARG A 429 14.30 13.10 5.71
C ARG A 429 12.81 13.40 5.95
N PHE A 430 12.22 14.18 5.06
CA PHE A 430 10.89 14.75 5.27
C PHE A 430 9.89 14.36 4.17
N ALA A 431 8.62 14.37 4.53
CA ALA A 431 7.50 14.18 3.60
C ALA A 431 6.54 15.37 3.67
N LEU A 432 5.91 15.69 2.54
CA LEU A 432 4.86 16.71 2.44
C LEU A 432 3.47 16.08 2.34
N ASP A 433 2.50 16.64 3.06
CA ASP A 433 1.08 16.26 3.08
C ASP A 433 0.21 17.52 2.96
N GLU A 434 -0.05 18.24 4.06
CA GLU A 434 -0.92 19.41 4.06
C GLU A 434 -0.42 20.52 3.11
N SER A 435 0.90 20.70 3.00
CA SER A 435 1.51 21.69 2.11
C SER A 435 1.29 21.38 0.63
N LEU A 436 0.94 20.15 0.26
CA LEU A 436 0.59 19.83 -1.14
C LEU A 436 -0.79 20.34 -1.52
N ALA A 437 -1.72 20.50 -0.56
CA ALA A 437 -3.06 21.02 -0.81
C ALA A 437 -3.10 22.55 -0.94
N CYS A 438 -2.20 23.21 -0.20
CA CYS A 438 -2.05 24.66 -0.17
C CYS A 438 -0.56 25.04 -0.20
N PRO A 439 0.10 24.88 -1.36
CA PRO A 439 1.53 25.06 -1.44
C PRO A 439 1.91 26.55 -1.28
N PRO A 440 2.91 26.89 -0.45
CA PRO A 440 3.35 28.28 -0.28
C PRO A 440 4.19 28.78 -1.46
N LEU A 441 4.66 27.88 -2.32
CA LEU A 441 5.45 28.13 -3.52
C LEU A 441 4.92 27.32 -4.70
N PRO A 442 5.27 27.67 -5.95
CA PRO A 442 5.05 26.78 -7.09
C PRO A 442 5.63 25.38 -6.82
N TYR A 443 4.93 24.32 -7.23
CA TYR A 443 5.36 22.94 -6.94
C TYR A 443 6.79 22.63 -7.39
N ILE A 444 7.25 23.20 -8.51
CA ILE A 444 8.62 22.97 -9.00
C ILE A 444 9.68 23.44 -7.99
N GLU A 445 9.43 24.55 -7.31
CA GLU A 445 10.31 25.12 -6.27
C GLU A 445 10.13 24.35 -4.95
N LEU A 446 8.89 24.15 -4.52
CA LEU A 446 8.56 23.43 -3.28
C LEU A 446 9.18 22.03 -3.27
N LEU A 447 9.06 21.29 -4.37
CA LEU A 447 9.58 19.92 -4.48
C LEU A 447 11.09 19.86 -4.74
N SER A 448 11.76 21.00 -4.89
CA SER A 448 13.22 21.08 -5.00
C SER A 448 13.90 21.35 -3.65
N MET A 449 13.14 21.50 -2.56
CA MET A 449 13.71 21.74 -1.22
C MET A 449 14.55 20.55 -0.74
N GLU A 450 15.73 20.85 -0.18
CA GLU A 450 16.61 19.86 0.43
C GLU A 450 15.93 19.16 1.63
N GLY A 451 16.29 17.90 1.86
CA GLY A 451 15.73 17.08 2.93
C GLY A 451 14.44 16.34 2.60
N LEU A 452 13.71 16.72 1.53
CA LEU A 452 12.51 16.01 1.09
C LEU A 452 12.83 14.61 0.56
N CYS A 453 11.92 13.65 0.79
CA CYS A 453 12.00 12.30 0.22
C CYS A 453 10.66 11.76 -0.29
N ALA A 454 9.53 12.23 0.23
CA ALA A 454 8.23 11.65 -0.08
C ALA A 454 7.12 12.70 -0.24
N LEU A 455 6.12 12.35 -1.06
CA LEU A 455 4.88 13.11 -1.25
C LEU A 455 3.70 12.26 -0.78
N VAL A 456 2.90 12.78 0.15
CA VAL A 456 1.68 12.13 0.63
C VAL A 456 0.51 12.61 -0.23
N LEU A 457 0.08 11.76 -1.15
CA LEU A 457 -0.91 12.09 -2.17
C LEU A 457 -2.31 11.63 -1.73
N LYS A 458 -3.20 12.59 -1.46
CA LYS A 458 -4.61 12.37 -1.12
C LYS A 458 -5.52 12.91 -2.23
N PRO A 459 -6.09 12.06 -3.11
CA PRO A 459 -6.86 12.52 -4.26
C PRO A 459 -7.99 13.50 -3.90
N THR A 460 -8.75 13.21 -2.85
CA THR A 460 -9.88 14.02 -2.38
C THR A 460 -9.50 15.45 -2.03
N VAL A 461 -8.31 15.66 -1.46
CA VAL A 461 -7.84 16.99 -1.03
C VAL A 461 -7.07 17.68 -2.14
N LEU A 462 -6.29 16.93 -2.93
CA LEU A 462 -5.45 17.48 -3.99
C LEU A 462 -6.21 17.81 -5.27
N GLY A 463 -7.40 17.23 -5.46
CA GLY A 463 -8.18 17.40 -6.68
C GLY A 463 -7.91 16.29 -7.68
N GLY A 464 -8.18 15.06 -7.25
CA GLY A 464 -8.27 13.88 -8.09
C GLY A 464 -6.94 13.21 -8.45
N LEU A 465 -7.10 12.08 -9.13
CA LEU A 465 -6.03 11.22 -9.62
C LEU A 465 -5.12 11.97 -10.58
N LYS A 466 -5.67 12.87 -11.42
CA LYS A 466 -4.89 13.68 -12.35
C LYS A 466 -3.86 14.55 -11.63
N GLN A 467 -4.25 15.24 -10.56
CA GLN A 467 -3.32 16.07 -9.80
C GLN A 467 -2.29 15.22 -9.06
N CYS A 468 -2.72 14.10 -8.45
CA CYS A 468 -1.79 13.15 -7.82
C CYS A 468 -0.74 12.63 -8.80
N LEU A 469 -1.13 12.24 -10.02
CA LEU A 469 -0.19 11.77 -11.05
C LEU A 469 0.75 12.86 -11.55
N ALA A 470 0.27 14.11 -11.65
CA ALA A 470 1.12 15.24 -12.01
C ALA A 470 2.18 15.50 -10.94
N LEU A 471 1.79 15.50 -9.65
CA LEU A 471 2.71 15.64 -8.52
C LEU A 471 3.67 14.46 -8.41
N HIS A 472 3.20 13.23 -8.60
CA HIS A 472 4.04 12.05 -8.66
C HIS A 472 5.10 12.17 -9.75
N SER A 473 4.69 12.51 -10.98
CA SER A 473 5.61 12.65 -12.11
C SER A 473 6.66 13.73 -11.83
N LEU A 474 6.25 14.87 -11.29
CA LEU A 474 7.17 15.94 -10.90
C LEU A 474 8.11 15.50 -9.78
N GLY A 475 7.58 14.85 -8.74
CA GLY A 475 8.35 14.31 -7.61
C GLY A 475 9.42 13.32 -8.06
N LEU A 476 9.11 12.43 -9.00
CA LEU A 476 10.08 11.50 -9.58
C LEU A 476 11.26 12.21 -10.23
N THR A 477 11.02 13.34 -10.94
CA THR A 477 12.13 14.14 -11.51
C THR A 477 13.04 14.76 -10.45
N LYS A 478 12.59 14.80 -9.20
CA LYS A 478 13.30 15.32 -8.03
C LYS A 478 13.80 14.21 -7.09
N GLY A 479 13.65 12.94 -7.48
CA GLY A 479 14.05 11.80 -6.65
C GLY A 479 13.14 11.57 -5.42
N LEU A 480 11.91 12.10 -5.45
CA LEU A 480 10.91 11.90 -4.40
C LEU A 480 9.99 10.74 -4.77
N TYR A 481 9.72 9.85 -3.82
CA TYR A 481 8.69 8.83 -4.00
C TYR A 481 7.33 9.35 -3.55
N SER A 482 6.27 8.62 -3.89
CA SER A 482 4.90 9.00 -3.54
C SER A 482 4.25 7.94 -2.68
N VAL A 483 3.51 8.38 -1.66
CA VAL A 483 2.68 7.56 -0.79
C VAL A 483 1.24 7.96 -1.06
N VAL A 484 0.43 7.04 -1.57
CA VAL A 484 -1.02 7.29 -1.71
C VAL A 484 -1.65 7.15 -0.33
N SER A 485 -2.45 8.14 0.06
CA SER A 485 -3.11 8.20 1.36
C SER A 485 -4.57 8.59 1.19
N SER A 486 -5.32 8.49 2.27
CA SER A 486 -6.76 8.71 2.35
C SER A 486 -7.10 9.87 3.28
N SER A 487 -8.24 10.52 3.03
CA SER A 487 -8.88 11.50 3.90
C SER A 487 -10.15 10.92 4.56
N PHE A 488 -10.04 9.65 4.97
CA PHE A 488 -11.13 8.87 5.55
C PHE A 488 -12.34 8.78 4.59
N GLU A 489 -12.09 8.45 3.33
CA GLU A 489 -13.10 7.94 2.39
C GLU A 489 -13.75 6.65 2.92
#